data_AF-A0A2R6DFX0-F1
#
_entry.id   AF-A0A2R6DFX0-F1
#
_cell.length_a   1.000
_cell.length_b   1.000
_cell.length_c   1.000
_cell.angle_alpha   90.00
_cell.angle_beta   90.00
_cell.angle_gamma   90.00
#
_symmetry.space_group_name_H-M   'P 1'
#
loop_
_entity.id
_entity.type
_entity.pdbx_description
1 polymer ?
#
loop_
_entity_poly.entity_id
_entity_poly.type
_entity_poly.pdbx_seq_one_letter_code
_entity_poly.pdbx_strand_id
1 'polypeptide(L)'
;MGSGRGAARIHSKFSRLERVPGNRAARTRHRNAGGAAVTRYRSLGAAIPFGPPTSGAGFAVLLGDLAVVTGLVTVGLLSHNIPDPWQYPGYLLSRILPFLLAWLAVSPFFRLFDRDRLESYRLTLLAVVPAWIGAAVLGAAIRAVATSGGASPVFVGVMSGFGLLALTPWRLSAVTLYRRQTG
;
A
#
# COMPACT_ATOMS: atom_id res chain seq x y z
N MET A 1 -30.16 31.81 -79.97
CA MET A 1 -30.49 30.94 -78.81
C MET A 1 -29.19 30.69 -78.07
N GLY A 2 -28.89 31.17 -76.87
CA GLY A 2 -29.68 31.78 -75.80
C GLY A 2 -29.31 31.10 -74.47
N SER A 3 -28.71 31.87 -73.55
CA SER A 3 -28.56 31.60 -72.10
C SER A 3 -27.50 30.56 -71.67
N GLY A 4 -26.66 30.76 -70.65
CA GLY A 4 -26.65 31.78 -69.59
C GLY A 4 -25.28 31.93 -68.92
N ARG A 5 -24.94 33.19 -68.66
CA ARG A 5 -23.84 33.64 -67.80
C ARG A 5 -24.24 33.46 -66.33
N GLY A 6 -23.27 33.22 -65.44
CA GLY A 6 -23.38 33.66 -64.05
C GLY A 6 -23.27 32.57 -62.98
N ALA A 7 -22.04 32.20 -62.64
CA ALA A 7 -21.68 31.69 -61.31
C ALA A 7 -20.21 32.06 -61.04
N ALA A 8 -19.89 33.35 -60.94
CA ALA A 8 -19.66 33.98 -59.64
C ALA A 8 -18.78 33.07 -58.75
N ARG A 9 -17.46 32.98 -58.98
CA ARG A 9 -16.45 33.96 -58.50
C ARG A 9 -16.85 34.74 -57.24
N ILE A 10 -17.54 34.11 -56.28
CA ILE A 10 -17.76 34.67 -54.94
C ILE A 10 -17.86 33.51 -53.95
N HIS A 11 -16.74 33.03 -53.41
CA HIS A 11 -16.71 32.36 -52.08
C HIS A 11 -15.29 32.37 -51.47
N SER A 12 -14.54 33.46 -51.68
CA SER A 12 -13.22 33.69 -51.04
C SER A 12 -13.30 34.60 -49.81
N LYS A 13 -14.42 34.64 -49.09
CA LYS A 13 -14.64 35.64 -48.02
C LYS A 13 -15.32 35.15 -46.73
N PHE A 14 -15.29 33.85 -46.43
CA PHE A 14 -15.80 33.34 -45.14
C PHE A 14 -14.88 32.28 -44.50
N SER A 15 -13.64 32.66 -44.20
CA SER A 15 -12.79 31.90 -43.27
C SER A 15 -11.84 32.80 -42.46
N ARG A 16 -12.19 34.08 -42.30
CA ARG A 16 -11.38 35.08 -41.58
C ARG A 16 -12.17 35.87 -40.52
N LEU A 17 -13.11 35.23 -39.84
CA LEU A 17 -13.73 35.71 -38.59
C LEU A 17 -14.18 34.41 -37.89
N GLU A 18 -13.35 33.74 -37.09
CA GLU A 18 -13.15 34.01 -35.66
C GLU A 18 -11.81 33.40 -35.22
N ARG A 19 -10.77 34.21 -35.14
CA ARG A 19 -9.65 33.91 -34.24
C ARG A 19 -9.68 34.98 -33.17
N VAL A 20 -10.57 34.78 -32.18
CA VAL A 20 -10.59 35.60 -30.97
C VAL A 20 -9.18 35.52 -30.36
N PRO A 21 -8.38 36.60 -30.34
CA PRO A 21 -7.10 36.62 -29.67
C PRO A 21 -7.39 36.78 -28.18
N GLY A 22 -7.81 35.68 -27.56
CA GLY A 22 -8.14 35.63 -26.15
C GLY A 22 -7.75 34.28 -25.61
N ASN A 23 -7.01 34.28 -24.51
CA ASN A 23 -6.75 33.12 -23.67
C ASN A 23 -5.67 32.10 -24.07
N ARG A 24 -4.55 32.52 -24.69
CA ARG A 24 -3.30 31.76 -24.42
C ARG A 24 -2.90 31.87 -22.95
N ALA A 25 -2.95 33.08 -22.39
CA ALA A 25 -2.59 33.36 -21.00
C ALA A 25 -3.55 32.73 -19.97
N ALA A 26 -4.87 32.71 -20.21
CA ALA A 26 -5.77 32.02 -19.30
C ALA A 26 -5.69 30.50 -19.44
N ARG A 27 -5.43 29.97 -20.63
CA ARG A 27 -5.26 28.52 -20.85
C ARG A 27 -3.96 28.00 -20.21
N THR A 28 -2.89 28.79 -20.19
CA THR A 28 -1.67 28.48 -19.41
C THR A 28 -1.89 28.65 -17.91
N ARG A 29 -2.61 29.68 -17.45
CA ARG A 29 -3.00 29.82 -16.03
C ARG A 29 -3.83 28.63 -15.54
N HIS A 30 -4.80 28.15 -16.31
CA HIS A 30 -5.64 27.01 -15.93
C HIS A 30 -4.86 25.70 -15.91
N ARG A 31 -3.92 25.50 -16.85
CA ARG A 31 -2.99 24.35 -16.85
C ARG A 31 -2.03 24.38 -15.66
N ASN A 32 -1.47 25.54 -15.35
CA ASN A 32 -0.55 25.70 -14.22
C ASN A 32 -1.27 25.58 -12.87
N ALA A 33 -2.51 26.09 -12.76
CA ALA A 33 -3.35 25.92 -11.58
C ALA A 33 -3.77 24.46 -11.38
N GLY A 34 -4.12 23.74 -12.45
CA GLY A 34 -4.40 22.30 -12.40
C GLY A 34 -3.17 21.48 -12.01
N GLY A 35 -2.00 21.79 -12.57
CA GLY A 35 -0.73 21.17 -12.19
C GLY A 35 -0.34 21.45 -10.73
N ALA A 36 -0.53 22.69 -10.27
CA ALA A 36 -0.26 23.07 -8.88
C ALA A 36 -1.23 22.41 -7.89
N ALA A 37 -2.51 22.27 -8.26
CA ALA A 37 -3.52 21.57 -7.46
C ALA A 37 -3.22 20.07 -7.37
N VAL A 38 -2.90 19.41 -8.48
CA VAL A 38 -2.49 17.99 -8.51
C VAL A 38 -1.21 17.75 -7.70
N THR A 39 -0.26 18.68 -7.77
CA THR A 39 0.98 18.62 -6.98
C THR A 39 0.69 18.81 -5.49
N ARG A 40 -0.20 19.75 -5.11
CA ARG A 40 -0.64 19.94 -3.72
C ARG A 40 -1.39 18.72 -3.15
N TYR A 41 -2.24 18.08 -3.94
CA TYR A 41 -2.94 16.87 -3.52
C TYR A 41 -1.98 15.69 -3.27
N ARG A 42 -0.96 15.52 -4.14
CA ARG A 42 0.13 14.55 -3.88
C ARG A 42 0.93 14.87 -2.61
N SER A 43 1.22 16.15 -2.34
CA SER A 43 1.95 16.55 -1.13
C SER A 43 1.13 16.42 0.15
N LEU A 44 -0.20 16.62 0.09
CA LEU A 44 -1.09 16.41 1.24
C LEU A 44 -1.26 14.91 1.55
N GLY A 45 -1.30 14.06 0.52
CA GLY A 45 -1.26 12.61 0.68
C GLY A 45 0.05 12.11 1.30
N ALA A 46 1.15 12.84 1.16
CA ALA A 46 2.42 12.55 1.84
C ALA A 46 2.45 12.98 3.32
N ALA A 47 1.51 13.84 3.75
CA ALA A 47 1.45 14.35 5.13
C ALA A 47 0.77 13.39 6.11
N ILE A 48 0.00 12.42 5.62
CA ILE A 48 -0.63 11.41 6.47
C ILE A 48 0.25 10.16 6.48
N PRO A 49 0.86 9.79 7.63
CA PRO A 49 1.61 8.55 7.77
C PRO A 49 0.62 7.40 7.97
N PHE A 50 -0.37 7.23 7.09
CA PHE A 50 -1.38 6.17 7.16
C PHE A 50 -1.83 5.81 5.75
N GLY A 51 -1.61 4.57 5.36
CA GLY A 51 -1.95 4.04 4.04
C GLY A 51 -2.47 2.60 4.18
N PRO A 52 -3.80 2.40 4.34
CA PRO A 52 -4.39 1.06 4.28
C PRO A 52 -4.31 0.53 2.84
N PRO A 53 -4.48 -0.78 2.61
CA PRO A 53 -4.53 -1.30 1.24
C PRO A 53 -5.72 -0.68 0.48
N THR A 54 -5.43 -0.06 -0.67
CA THR A 54 -6.43 0.57 -1.55
C THR A 54 -6.51 -0.09 -2.92
N SER A 55 -5.67 -1.07 -3.20
CA SER A 55 -5.59 -1.80 -4.47
C SER A 55 -5.70 -3.30 -4.25
N GLY A 56 -6.13 -4.04 -5.26
CA GLY A 56 -6.18 -5.51 -5.20
C GLY A 56 -4.83 -6.13 -4.86
N ALA A 57 -3.73 -5.60 -5.41
CA ALA A 57 -2.37 -6.01 -5.06
C ALA A 57 -2.05 -5.73 -3.58
N GLY A 58 -2.40 -4.54 -3.08
CA GLY A 58 -2.23 -4.20 -1.67
C GLY A 58 -2.98 -5.15 -0.73
N PHE A 59 -4.23 -5.49 -1.07
CA PHE A 59 -5.02 -6.46 -0.32
C PHE A 59 -4.40 -7.87 -0.35
N ALA A 60 -3.93 -8.33 -1.52
CA ALA A 60 -3.28 -9.63 -1.65
C ALA A 60 -2.01 -9.71 -0.77
N VAL A 61 -1.21 -8.64 -0.74
CA VAL A 61 -0.02 -8.58 0.11
C VAL A 61 -0.38 -8.55 1.59
N LEU A 62 -1.42 -7.81 1.99
CA LEU A 62 -1.93 -7.85 3.37
C LEU A 62 -2.33 -9.27 3.77
N LEU A 63 -3.11 -9.97 2.95
CA LEU A 63 -3.53 -11.35 3.24
C LEU A 63 -2.33 -12.29 3.39
N GLY A 64 -1.31 -12.13 2.55
CA GLY A 64 -0.08 -12.89 2.69
C GLY A 64 0.71 -12.54 3.96
N ASP A 65 0.74 -11.28 4.38
CA ASP A 65 1.34 -10.92 5.67
C ASP A 65 0.60 -11.61 6.83
N LEU A 66 -0.73 -11.60 6.82
CA LEU A 66 -1.54 -12.24 7.85
C LEU A 66 -1.29 -13.75 7.89
N ALA A 67 -1.15 -14.38 6.72
CA ALA A 67 -0.80 -15.79 6.61
C ALA A 67 0.60 -16.08 7.16
N VAL A 68 1.60 -15.25 6.85
CA VAL A 68 2.98 -15.38 7.36
C VAL A 68 3.02 -15.22 8.88
N VAL A 69 2.35 -14.21 9.44
CA VAL A 69 2.29 -13.99 10.89
C VAL A 69 1.59 -15.15 11.59
N THR A 70 0.48 -15.64 11.01
CA THR A 70 -0.24 -16.81 11.52
C THR A 70 0.66 -18.05 11.53
N GLY A 71 1.35 -18.31 10.43
CA GLY A 71 2.29 -19.43 10.30
C GLY A 71 3.43 -19.35 11.30
N LEU A 72 4.03 -18.17 11.46
CA LEU A 72 5.10 -17.93 12.42
C LEU A 72 4.69 -18.27 13.86
N VAL A 73 3.56 -17.72 14.31
CA VAL A 73 3.06 -17.99 15.67
C VAL A 73 2.74 -19.47 15.84
N THR A 74 2.13 -20.11 14.83
CA THR A 74 1.79 -21.53 14.86
C THR A 74 3.04 -22.41 14.96
N VAL A 75 4.07 -22.14 14.16
CA VAL A 75 5.37 -22.83 14.23
C VAL A 75 6.03 -22.62 15.59
N GLY A 76 5.92 -21.43 16.17
CA GLY A 76 6.39 -21.17 17.54
C GLY A 76 5.70 -22.06 18.58
N LEU A 77 4.37 -22.24 18.50
CA LEU A 77 3.63 -23.14 19.40
C LEU A 77 4.11 -24.59 19.26
N LEU A 78 4.27 -25.07 18.03
CA LEU A 78 4.77 -26.43 17.76
C LEU A 78 6.20 -26.63 18.30
N SER A 79 7.04 -25.61 18.17
CA SER A 79 8.43 -25.63 18.65
C SER A 79 8.53 -25.68 20.18
N HIS A 80 7.47 -25.31 20.88
CA HIS A 80 7.35 -25.39 22.34
C HIS A 80 6.64 -26.68 22.81
N ASN A 81 6.55 -27.72 21.97
CA ASN A 81 5.94 -29.01 22.27
C ASN A 81 4.48 -28.93 22.72
N ILE A 82 3.72 -27.93 22.23
CA ILE A 82 2.27 -27.91 22.41
C ILE A 82 1.67 -28.97 21.46
N PRO A 83 1.09 -30.07 21.98
CA PRO A 83 0.55 -31.12 21.13
C PRO A 83 -0.64 -30.59 20.37
N ASP A 84 -0.63 -30.78 19.05
CA ASP A 84 -1.71 -30.48 18.11
C ASP A 84 -2.50 -29.18 18.42
N PRO A 85 -1.95 -28.00 18.11
CA PRO A 85 -2.60 -26.71 18.36
C PRO A 85 -4.00 -26.59 17.73
N TRP A 86 -4.28 -27.41 16.73
CA TRP A 86 -5.55 -27.44 16.02
C TRP A 86 -6.68 -28.05 16.86
N GLN A 87 -6.36 -28.88 17.85
CA GLN A 87 -7.35 -29.40 18.81
C GLN A 87 -7.84 -28.33 19.79
N TYR A 88 -7.09 -27.24 19.95
CA TYR A 88 -7.40 -26.14 20.86
C TYR A 88 -7.49 -24.81 20.09
N PRO A 89 -8.48 -24.66 19.18
CA PRO A 89 -8.56 -23.49 18.30
C PRO A 89 -8.67 -22.17 19.07
N GLY A 90 -9.34 -22.16 20.23
CA GLY A 90 -9.40 -20.99 21.10
C GLY A 90 -8.04 -20.60 21.68
N TYR A 91 -7.23 -21.58 22.07
CA TYR A 91 -5.86 -21.34 22.54
C TYR A 91 -4.99 -20.80 21.40
N LEU A 92 -5.01 -21.45 20.23
CA LEU A 92 -4.28 -21.02 19.04
C LEU A 92 -4.64 -19.58 18.64
N LEU A 93 -5.94 -19.26 18.55
CA LEU A 93 -6.42 -17.92 18.24
C LEU A 93 -5.97 -16.89 19.28
N SER A 94 -6.00 -17.23 20.57
CA SER A 94 -5.50 -16.34 21.63
C SER A 94 -4.02 -15.99 21.48
N ARG A 95 -3.22 -16.84 20.83
CA ARG A 95 -1.79 -16.57 20.58
C ARG A 95 -1.54 -15.80 19.29
N ILE A 96 -2.35 -16.02 18.27
CA ILE A 96 -2.22 -15.35 16.96
C ILE A 96 -2.79 -13.93 17.00
N LEU A 97 -4.00 -13.75 17.55
CA LEU A 97 -4.75 -12.50 17.47
C LEU A 97 -3.98 -11.25 17.93
N PRO A 98 -3.21 -11.27 19.04
CA PRO A 98 -2.44 -10.10 19.46
C PRO A 98 -1.50 -9.56 18.37
N PHE A 99 -0.84 -10.44 17.61
CA PHE A 99 0.10 -10.06 16.55
C PHE A 99 -0.60 -9.64 15.27
N LEU A 100 -1.73 -10.27 14.92
CA LEU A 100 -2.53 -9.84 13.77
C LEU A 100 -3.11 -8.44 14.00
N LEU A 101 -3.67 -8.20 15.18
CA LEU A 101 -4.21 -6.88 15.55
C LEU A 101 -3.11 -5.82 15.57
N ALA A 102 -1.95 -6.14 16.15
CA ALA A 102 -0.81 -5.23 16.14
C ALA A 102 -0.31 -4.96 14.71
N TRP A 103 -0.25 -5.97 13.85
CA TRP A 103 0.15 -5.79 12.45
C TRP A 103 -0.84 -4.92 11.67
N LEU A 104 -2.15 -5.17 11.82
CA LEU A 104 -3.21 -4.38 11.20
C LEU A 104 -3.20 -2.92 11.69
N ALA A 105 -2.86 -2.70 12.96
CA ALA A 105 -2.72 -1.38 13.53
C ALA A 105 -1.46 -0.67 12.99
N VAL A 106 -0.30 -1.32 12.98
CA VAL A 106 0.99 -0.68 12.71
C VAL A 106 1.31 -0.58 11.21
N SER A 107 1.01 -1.62 10.42
CA SER A 107 1.41 -1.69 9.01
C SER A 107 0.92 -0.52 8.13
N PRO A 108 -0.29 0.05 8.33
CA PRO A 108 -0.72 1.21 7.56
C PRO A 108 0.12 2.45 7.87
N PHE A 109 0.69 2.59 9.08
CA PHE A 109 1.50 3.76 9.41
C PHE A 109 2.81 3.83 8.62
N PHE A 110 3.28 2.67 8.17
CA PHE A 110 4.45 2.54 7.31
C PHE A 110 4.09 2.45 5.82
N ARG A 111 2.80 2.59 5.49
CA ARG A 111 2.27 2.63 4.11
C ARG A 111 2.76 1.44 3.28
N LEU A 112 2.77 0.26 3.90
CA LEU A 112 3.36 -0.95 3.33
C LEU A 112 2.63 -1.49 2.09
N PHE A 113 1.45 -0.95 1.80
CA PHE A 113 0.58 -1.39 0.70
C PHE A 113 0.55 -0.36 -0.44
N ASP A 114 1.30 0.74 -0.32
CA ASP A 114 1.42 1.73 -1.37
C ASP A 114 2.23 1.19 -2.55
N ARG A 115 1.89 1.67 -3.74
CA ARG A 115 2.49 1.24 -4.99
C ARG A 115 4.02 1.32 -4.99
N ASP A 116 4.59 2.40 -4.47
CA ASP A 116 6.04 2.58 -4.45
C ASP A 116 6.78 1.58 -3.54
N ARG A 117 6.11 1.08 -2.48
CA ARG A 117 6.62 -0.01 -1.63
C ARG A 117 6.50 -1.37 -2.30
N LEU A 118 5.56 -1.54 -3.24
CA LEU A 118 5.41 -2.75 -4.04
C LEU A 118 6.34 -2.78 -5.27
N GLU A 119 6.87 -1.63 -5.69
CA GLU A 119 7.78 -1.51 -6.84
C GLU A 119 9.27 -1.47 -6.44
N SER A 120 9.60 -1.13 -5.19
CA SER A 120 10.99 -0.90 -4.76
C SER A 120 11.38 -1.72 -3.54
N TYR A 121 12.25 -2.71 -3.75
CA TYR A 121 12.81 -3.55 -2.67
C TYR A 121 13.37 -2.71 -1.51
N ARG A 122 14.10 -1.63 -1.82
CA ARG A 122 14.69 -0.75 -0.80
C ARG A 122 13.62 -0.08 0.05
N LEU A 123 12.58 0.47 -0.57
CA LEU A 123 11.49 1.11 0.18
C LEU A 123 10.68 0.08 0.98
N THR A 124 10.50 -1.12 0.45
CA THR A 124 9.88 -2.23 1.18
C THR A 124 10.66 -2.57 2.45
N LEU A 125 11.99 -2.73 2.34
CA LEU A 125 12.84 -3.09 3.48
C LEU A 125 12.86 -1.99 4.54
N LEU A 126 13.03 -0.73 4.12
CA LEU A 126 13.03 0.42 5.03
C LEU A 126 11.71 0.59 5.78
N ALA A 127 10.59 0.14 5.20
CA ALA A 127 9.27 0.23 5.82
C ALA A 127 8.95 -1.01 6.67
N VAL A 128 9.21 -2.23 6.17
CA VAL A 128 8.76 -3.47 6.82
C VAL A 128 9.50 -3.74 8.13
N VAL A 129 10.79 -3.41 8.20
CA VAL A 129 11.62 -3.67 9.37
C VAL A 129 11.10 -2.92 10.61
N PRO A 130 11.00 -1.58 10.59
CA PRO A 130 10.46 -0.85 11.74
C PRO A 130 8.98 -1.14 11.98
N ALA A 131 8.18 -1.38 10.94
CA ALA A 131 6.77 -1.77 11.11
C ALA A 131 6.62 -3.07 11.89
N TRP A 132 7.43 -4.08 11.56
CA TRP A 132 7.37 -5.37 12.24
C TRP A 132 7.89 -5.27 13.67
N ILE A 133 8.98 -4.54 13.91
CA ILE A 133 9.49 -4.33 15.28
C ILE A 133 8.42 -3.66 16.14
N GLY A 134 7.77 -2.61 15.63
CA GLY A 134 6.67 -1.95 16.32
C GLY A 134 5.48 -2.88 16.58
N ALA A 135 5.09 -3.69 15.59
CA ALA A 135 4.02 -4.66 15.71
C ALA A 135 4.35 -5.81 16.68
N ALA A 136 5.60 -6.28 16.73
CA ALA A 136 6.03 -7.32 17.65
C ALA A 136 5.96 -6.84 19.11
N VAL A 137 6.40 -5.61 19.38
CA VAL A 137 6.29 -4.98 20.70
C VAL A 137 4.83 -4.78 21.08
N LEU A 138 4.02 -4.19 20.19
CA LEU A 138 2.60 -3.96 20.45
C LEU A 138 1.82 -5.27 20.64
N GLY A 139 2.09 -6.28 19.82
CA GLY A 139 1.47 -7.61 19.92
C GLY A 139 1.83 -8.31 21.23
N ALA A 140 3.08 -8.20 21.68
CA ALA A 140 3.49 -8.71 22.99
C ALA A 140 2.78 -7.97 24.14
N ALA A 141 2.61 -6.65 24.05
CA ALA A 141 1.87 -5.87 25.04
C ALA A 141 0.38 -6.27 25.08
N ILE A 142 -0.28 -6.40 23.92
CA ILE A 142 -1.66 -6.89 23.82
C ILE A 142 -1.76 -8.29 24.44
N ARG A 143 -0.81 -9.18 24.14
CA ARG A 143 -0.78 -10.55 24.67
C ARG A 143 -0.65 -10.57 26.20
N ALA A 144 0.19 -9.70 26.77
CA ALA A 144 0.40 -9.56 28.21
C ALA A 144 -0.88 -9.16 28.95
N VAL A 145 -1.64 -8.23 28.39
CA VAL A 145 -2.86 -7.70 29.03
C VAL A 145 -4.07 -8.59 28.77
N ALA A 146 -4.29 -9.03 27.52
CA ALA A 146 -5.56 -9.64 27.11
C ALA A 146 -5.61 -11.16 27.22
N THR A 147 -4.47 -11.85 27.30
CA THR A 147 -4.42 -13.33 27.18
C THR A 147 -3.64 -14.02 28.29
N SER A 148 -3.29 -13.25 29.34
CA SER A 148 -2.41 -13.68 30.44
C SER A 148 -1.07 -14.24 29.95
N GLY A 149 -0.70 -13.96 28.70
CA GLY A 149 0.48 -14.52 28.05
C GLY A 149 1.67 -13.66 28.36
N GLY A 150 2.72 -14.21 28.95
CA GLY A 150 3.92 -13.44 29.29
C GLY A 150 4.56 -12.75 28.08
N ALA A 151 5.02 -11.52 28.26
CA ALA A 151 5.78 -10.75 27.27
C ALA A 151 7.24 -10.59 27.75
N SER A 152 7.95 -11.70 27.92
CA SER A 152 9.35 -11.61 28.34
C SER A 152 10.17 -10.85 27.27
N PRO A 153 11.19 -10.08 27.65
CA PRO A 153 12.05 -9.41 26.68
C PRO A 153 12.67 -10.38 25.66
N VAL A 154 13.00 -11.60 26.10
CA VAL A 154 13.49 -12.67 25.22
C VAL A 154 12.44 -13.04 24.17
N PHE A 155 11.18 -13.21 24.58
CA PHE A 155 10.09 -13.52 23.65
C PHE A 155 9.91 -12.40 22.61
N VAL A 156 9.97 -11.13 23.03
CA VAL A 156 9.88 -9.98 22.11
C VAL A 156 11.05 -9.98 21.11
N GLY A 157 12.26 -10.27 21.57
CA GLY A 157 13.45 -10.37 20.72
C GLY A 157 13.34 -11.50 19.69
N VAL A 158 12.95 -12.70 20.13
CA VAL A 158 12.73 -13.87 19.26
C VAL A 158 11.63 -13.58 18.24
N MET A 159 10.50 -13.04 18.67
CA MET A 159 9.37 -12.73 17.79
C MET A 159 9.74 -11.65 16.76
N SER A 160 10.52 -10.64 17.18
CA SER A 160 11.04 -9.61 16.29
C SER A 160 11.96 -10.24 15.23
N GLY A 161 12.94 -11.04 15.66
CA GLY A 161 13.92 -11.68 14.76
C GLY A 161 13.27 -12.65 13.76
N PHE A 162 12.52 -13.63 14.24
CA PHE A 162 11.88 -14.61 13.36
C PHE A 162 10.81 -14.00 12.47
N GLY A 163 10.10 -12.97 12.93
CA GLY A 163 9.16 -12.28 12.06
C GLY A 163 9.82 -11.44 10.98
N LEU A 164 10.99 -10.84 11.20
CA LEU A 164 11.79 -10.27 10.10
C LEU A 164 12.24 -11.37 9.12
N LEU A 165 12.73 -12.50 9.63
CA LEU A 165 13.14 -13.63 8.80
C LEU A 165 11.99 -14.21 7.98
N ALA A 166 10.75 -14.14 8.45
CA ALA A 166 9.58 -14.64 7.73
C ALA A 166 8.96 -13.58 6.79
N LEU A 167 8.72 -12.37 7.27
CA LEU A 167 8.05 -11.31 6.51
C LEU A 167 8.95 -10.72 5.43
N THR A 168 10.25 -10.57 5.66
CA THR A 168 11.14 -9.96 4.66
C THR A 168 11.20 -10.78 3.37
N PRO A 169 11.48 -12.10 3.38
CA PRO A 169 11.46 -12.91 2.16
C PRO A 169 10.09 -12.91 1.46
N TRP A 170 8.99 -12.98 2.23
CA TRP A 170 7.64 -12.86 1.69
C TRP A 170 7.44 -11.53 0.95
N ARG A 171 7.80 -10.41 1.59
CA ARG A 171 7.64 -9.07 1.01
C ARG A 171 8.49 -8.85 -0.23
N LEU A 172 9.72 -9.34 -0.24
CA LEU A 172 10.57 -9.29 -1.44
C LEU A 172 10.01 -10.16 -2.57
N SER A 173 9.41 -11.30 -2.24
CA SER A 173 8.71 -12.14 -3.21
C SER A 173 7.48 -11.41 -3.79
N ALA A 174 6.69 -10.75 -2.94
CA ALA A 174 5.55 -9.94 -3.36
C ALA A 174 5.96 -8.79 -4.30
N VAL A 175 7.03 -8.06 -3.99
CA VAL A 175 7.60 -7.02 -4.88
C VAL A 175 8.01 -7.63 -6.22
N THR A 176 8.67 -8.78 -6.20
CA THR A 176 9.10 -9.47 -7.42
C THR A 176 7.90 -9.86 -8.28
N LEU A 177 6.85 -10.42 -7.68
CA LEU A 177 5.61 -10.78 -8.37
C LEU A 177 4.88 -9.55 -8.92
N TYR A 178 4.78 -8.47 -8.15
CA TYR A 178 4.14 -7.23 -8.57
C TYR A 178 4.84 -6.60 -9.79
N ARG A 179 6.17 -6.57 -9.78
CA ARG A 179 6.98 -6.06 -10.90
C ARG A 179 6.83 -6.90 -12.16
N ARG A 180 6.64 -8.22 -12.04
CA ARG A 180 6.41 -9.12 -13.20
C ARG A 180 5.04 -8.95 -13.84
N GLN A 181 4.05 -8.49 -13.07
CA GLN A 181 2.69 -8.27 -13.57
C GLN A 181 2.50 -6.88 -14.20
N THR A 182 3.40 -5.94 -13.90
CA THR A 182 3.27 -4.52 -14.28
C THR A 182 4.37 -4.03 -15.23
N GLY A 183 5.42 -4.82 -15.46
CA GLY A 183 6.48 -4.56 -16.44
C GLY A 183 6.31 -5.43 -17.67
#